data_AF-A0A7X1FY03-F1
#
_entry.id   AF-A0A7X1FY03-F1
#
_cell.length_a   1.000
_cell.length_b   1.000
_cell.length_c   1.000
_cell.angle_alpha   90.00
_cell.angle_beta   90.00
_cell.angle_gamma   90.00
#
_symmetry.space_group_name_H-M   'P 1'
#
loop_
_entity.id
_entity.type
_entity.pdbx_description
1 polymer ?
#
loop_
_entity_poly.entity_id
_entity_poly.type
_entity_poly.pdbx_seq_one_letter_code
_entity_poly.pdbx_strand_id
1 'polypeptide(L)'
;MATRADLPKPGARRVVVVIRVACSDDILLHRGLLQVLGLTGLQCVIVLAMPTPAALALVRHEALREGWGLSAVLTTVADCAALLPLLAGNTTVVCFPQPAPLPADLARALAAGEACDAAPGTWDYGVMAGAAATVADLLCPDLALPDPGALAALAEALRNTDLPSEPGGDQERHDEDSTLLPHVAEVEAWLRASEMELPDIHPGDLITVALIEPDGNQSIAAVQPAVLGAGGQALCLPALPRHARPTPRPMQVCAIGRDQVRAARPVNYSLPATALQPSLLTAYLNRGGGGNPVIQAFADGTGCRLAYAEDHTGELPDVPVVWGVLRGSDKILAQARAQDLHYFYIDHAYFDRGHGHSYRIARNAYEAGPVRKVPDDRLKMLDLEIHPWRKGGRNIVVCPPTEFFAAAHGCEDWLDTTLHRLRVETDRPIIIREKPRQGEPWVPLPQALADAHALVTHSSNVAIEAACLGTPVFVAPTSAAAPIGLTDLGMIERPRYPKRQGWLAHLAYGQFTLEEITSGKAWDLLMWQETRGFV
;
A
#
# COMPACT_ATOMS: atom_id res chain seq x y z
N MET A 1 24.31 2.53 -32.82
CA MET A 1 23.31 1.90 -33.71
C MET A 1 23.17 0.44 -33.29
N ALA A 2 22.22 0.14 -32.41
CA ALA A 2 21.78 -1.21 -32.10
C ALA A 2 20.36 -1.36 -32.64
N THR A 3 20.18 -2.34 -33.51
CA THR A 3 18.97 -2.61 -34.28
C THR A 3 17.87 -3.19 -33.40
N ARG A 4 16.65 -2.67 -33.59
CA ARG A 4 15.33 -3.32 -33.43
C ARG A 4 15.46 -4.82 -33.14
N ALA A 5 15.21 -5.23 -31.90
CA ALA A 5 15.04 -6.64 -31.56
C ALA A 5 13.72 -7.10 -32.20
N ASP A 6 13.82 -7.96 -33.21
CA ASP A 6 12.67 -8.55 -33.89
C ASP A 6 11.79 -9.29 -32.89
N LEU A 7 10.48 -9.00 -32.93
CA LEU A 7 9.45 -9.80 -32.24
C LEU A 7 9.55 -11.27 -32.70
N PRO A 8 9.29 -12.26 -31.80
CA PRO A 8 9.45 -13.67 -32.13
C PRO A 8 8.50 -14.12 -33.25
N LYS A 9 9.04 -14.88 -34.22
CA LYS A 9 8.32 -15.37 -35.41
C LYS A 9 7.21 -16.38 -35.05
N PRO A 10 6.08 -16.40 -35.77
CA PRO A 10 5.04 -17.43 -35.63
C PRO A 10 5.61 -18.84 -35.88
N GLY A 11 5.46 -19.75 -34.91
CA GLY A 11 6.06 -21.09 -34.94
C GLY A 11 7.13 -21.35 -33.87
N ALA A 12 7.41 -20.37 -33.01
CA ALA A 12 8.32 -20.53 -31.87
C ALA A 12 7.88 -21.68 -30.95
N ARG A 13 8.82 -22.56 -30.64
CA ARG A 13 8.58 -23.80 -29.88
C ARG A 13 8.41 -23.49 -28.41
N ARG A 14 7.44 -24.13 -27.75
CA ARG A 14 7.18 -23.95 -26.32
C ARG A 14 8.12 -24.80 -25.49
N VAL A 15 8.82 -24.16 -24.56
CA VAL A 15 9.69 -24.80 -23.59
C VAL A 15 9.24 -24.39 -22.20
N VAL A 16 9.01 -25.35 -21.32
CA VAL A 16 8.79 -25.10 -19.89
C VAL A 16 10.13 -25.23 -19.20
N VAL A 17 10.60 -24.16 -18.55
CA VAL A 17 11.85 -24.15 -17.80
C VAL A 17 11.51 -24.17 -16.31
N VAL A 18 11.83 -25.26 -15.63
CA VAL A 18 11.63 -25.40 -14.18
C VAL A 18 12.96 -25.16 -13.48
N ILE A 19 13.03 -24.16 -12.61
CA ILE A 19 14.20 -23.94 -11.76
C ILE A 19 13.81 -23.98 -10.29
N ARG A 20 14.68 -24.54 -9.46
CA ARG A 20 14.52 -24.54 -8.00
C ARG A 20 15.28 -23.35 -7.42
N VAL A 21 14.58 -22.50 -6.68
CA VAL A 21 15.19 -21.33 -6.01
C VAL A 21 14.71 -21.24 -4.58
N ALA A 22 15.54 -20.74 -3.67
CA ALA A 22 15.19 -20.52 -2.26
C ALA A 22 14.68 -19.09 -2.02
N CYS A 23 15.16 -18.11 -2.79
CA CYS A 23 14.67 -16.73 -2.84
C CYS A 23 14.70 -16.18 -4.26
N SER A 24 14.28 -14.92 -4.48
CA SER A 24 14.31 -14.29 -5.80
C SER A 24 15.74 -14.03 -6.32
N ASP A 25 16.70 -13.75 -5.44
CA ASP A 25 18.10 -13.51 -5.83
C ASP A 25 18.76 -14.73 -6.50
N ASP A 26 18.34 -15.94 -6.13
CA ASP A 26 18.86 -17.19 -6.69
C ASP A 26 18.57 -17.31 -8.19
N ILE A 27 17.54 -16.62 -8.72
CA ILE A 27 17.18 -16.65 -10.15
C ILE A 27 18.40 -16.29 -11.00
N LEU A 28 19.21 -15.32 -10.55
CA LEU A 28 20.39 -14.86 -11.28
C LEU A 28 21.55 -15.87 -11.26
N LEU A 29 21.55 -16.81 -10.32
CA LEU A 29 22.55 -17.88 -10.24
C LEU A 29 22.31 -18.97 -11.29
N HIS A 30 21.08 -19.11 -11.79
CA HIS A 30 20.73 -20.08 -12.82
C HIS A 30 21.19 -19.64 -14.21
N ARG A 31 22.50 -19.76 -14.48
CA ARG A 31 23.10 -19.46 -15.80
C ARG A 31 22.42 -20.20 -16.95
N GLY A 32 21.98 -21.44 -16.73
CA GLY A 32 21.21 -22.21 -17.71
C GLY A 32 19.88 -21.58 -18.09
N LEU A 33 19.15 -20.98 -17.13
CA LEU A 33 17.93 -20.21 -17.41
C LEU A 33 18.25 -19.02 -18.33
N LEU A 34 19.29 -18.25 -18.01
CA LEU A 34 19.71 -17.11 -18.82
C LEU A 34 20.14 -17.53 -20.23
N GLN A 35 20.81 -18.67 -20.36
CA GLN A 35 21.19 -19.24 -21.65
C GLN A 35 19.97 -19.69 -22.47
N VAL A 36 18.95 -20.32 -21.84
CA VAL A 36 17.69 -20.68 -22.52
C VAL A 36 16.93 -19.43 -22.95
N LEU A 37 16.83 -18.41 -22.11
CA LEU A 37 16.21 -17.13 -22.45
C LEU A 37 16.95 -16.38 -23.56
N GLY A 38 18.26 -16.63 -23.71
CA GLY A 38 19.09 -16.12 -24.80
C GLY A 38 18.94 -16.87 -26.14
N LEU A 39 18.24 -18.01 -26.18
CA LEU A 39 17.99 -18.74 -27.43
C LEU A 39 16.85 -18.08 -28.20
N THR A 40 17.13 -17.65 -29.43
CA THR A 40 16.13 -17.03 -30.30
C THR A 40 15.13 -18.08 -30.81
N GLY A 41 13.83 -17.74 -30.84
CA GLY A 41 12.78 -18.60 -31.42
C GLY A 41 12.14 -19.60 -30.46
N LEU A 42 12.39 -19.48 -29.15
CA LEU A 42 11.70 -20.23 -28.10
C LEU A 42 10.64 -19.37 -27.40
N GLN A 43 9.54 -20.01 -27.00
CA GLN A 43 8.56 -19.46 -26.06
C GLN A 43 8.76 -20.16 -24.71
N CYS A 44 9.29 -19.43 -23.74
CA CYS A 44 9.60 -20.00 -22.43
C CYS A 44 8.47 -19.76 -21.43
N VAL A 45 8.05 -20.81 -20.74
CA VAL A 45 7.25 -20.71 -19.51
C VAL A 45 8.19 -21.03 -18.35
N ILE A 46 8.45 -20.04 -17.49
CA ILE A 46 9.35 -20.21 -16.34
C ILE A 46 8.52 -20.71 -15.16
N VAL A 47 8.97 -21.77 -14.49
CA VAL A 47 8.39 -22.27 -13.25
C VAL A 47 9.46 -22.16 -12.16
N LEU A 48 9.21 -21.35 -11.13
CA LEU A 48 10.07 -21.26 -9.96
C LEU A 48 9.50 -22.12 -8.84
N ALA A 49 10.23 -23.18 -8.49
CA ALA A 49 9.85 -24.13 -7.46
C ALA A 49 10.54 -23.80 -6.13
N MET A 50 9.77 -23.33 -5.15
CA MET A 50 10.25 -22.99 -3.81
C MET A 50 10.32 -24.22 -2.89
N PRO A 51 11.26 -24.25 -1.94
CA PRO A 51 11.38 -25.37 -1.00
C PRO A 51 10.22 -25.43 0.01
N THR A 52 9.57 -24.29 0.33
CA THR A 52 8.50 -24.21 1.33
C THR A 52 7.38 -23.23 0.92
N PRO A 53 6.16 -23.38 1.46
CA PRO A 53 5.08 -22.40 1.27
C PRO A 53 5.42 -20.99 1.76
N ALA A 54 6.22 -20.86 2.83
CA ALA A 54 6.65 -19.57 3.35
C ALA A 54 7.60 -18.85 2.38
N ALA A 55 8.58 -19.55 1.81
CA ALA A 55 9.44 -19.01 0.76
C ALA A 55 8.62 -18.64 -0.49
N LEU A 56 7.60 -19.45 -0.84
CA LEU A 56 6.67 -19.14 -1.92
C LEU A 56 5.89 -17.85 -1.68
N ALA A 57 5.39 -17.62 -0.47
CA ALA A 57 4.69 -16.38 -0.13
C ALA A 57 5.62 -15.16 -0.28
N LEU A 58 6.87 -15.29 0.16
CA LEU A 58 7.88 -14.22 0.15
C LEU A 58 8.33 -13.88 -1.28
N VAL A 59 8.64 -14.89 -2.10
CA VAL A 59 9.00 -14.70 -3.51
C VAL A 59 7.80 -14.22 -4.33
N ARG A 60 6.57 -14.69 -4.06
CA ARG A 60 5.36 -14.14 -4.70
C ARG A 60 5.21 -12.65 -4.40
N HIS A 61 5.50 -12.24 -3.17
CA HIS A 61 5.44 -10.85 -2.76
C HIS A 61 6.48 -10.00 -3.51
N GLU A 62 7.75 -10.43 -3.53
CA GLU A 62 8.81 -9.75 -4.28
C GLU A 62 8.51 -9.69 -5.78
N ALA A 63 8.01 -10.78 -6.34
CA ALA A 63 7.72 -10.86 -7.76
C ALA A 63 6.57 -9.93 -8.18
N LEU A 64 5.53 -9.80 -7.36
CA LEU A 64 4.47 -8.82 -7.58
C LEU A 64 4.99 -7.38 -7.49
N ARG A 65 5.89 -7.10 -6.54
CA ARG A 65 6.52 -5.77 -6.36
C ARG A 65 7.35 -5.36 -7.57
N GLU A 66 8.22 -6.26 -8.02
CA GLU A 66 9.14 -6.04 -9.14
C GLU A 66 8.46 -6.23 -10.52
N GLY A 67 7.18 -6.60 -10.53
CA GLY A 67 6.38 -6.72 -11.76
C GLY A 67 6.70 -7.95 -12.62
N TRP A 68 7.41 -8.94 -12.08
CA TRP A 68 7.74 -10.19 -12.78
C TRP A 68 7.02 -11.44 -12.23
N GLY A 69 6.22 -11.31 -11.17
CA GLY A 69 5.48 -12.44 -10.56
C GLY A 69 4.46 -13.12 -11.44
N LEU A 70 4.27 -12.57 -12.63
CA LEU A 70 3.37 -13.05 -13.67
C LEU A 70 4.18 -13.58 -14.87
N SER A 71 5.47 -13.24 -14.98
CA SER A 71 6.43 -13.80 -15.93
C SER A 71 6.91 -15.21 -15.57
N ALA A 72 6.57 -15.68 -14.36
CA ALA A 72 6.90 -17.02 -13.90
C ALA A 72 5.75 -17.65 -13.09
N VAL A 73 5.59 -18.96 -13.22
CA VAL A 73 4.71 -19.78 -12.38
C VAL A 73 5.42 -20.05 -11.06
N LEU A 74 4.88 -19.50 -9.98
CA LEU A 74 5.46 -19.65 -8.63
C LEU A 74 4.73 -20.77 -7.88
N THR A 75 5.47 -21.83 -7.53
CA THR A 75 4.93 -23.02 -6.88
C THR A 75 5.88 -23.56 -5.81
N THR A 76 5.43 -24.51 -4.99
CA THR A 76 6.35 -25.32 -4.18
C THR A 76 6.93 -26.47 -5.00
N VAL A 77 8.07 -27.02 -4.57
CA VAL A 77 8.64 -28.25 -5.16
C VAL A 77 7.64 -29.41 -5.09
N ALA A 78 6.89 -29.52 -3.99
CA ALA A 78 5.88 -30.57 -3.82
C ALA A 78 4.72 -30.45 -4.81
N ASP A 79 4.25 -29.22 -5.07
CA ASP A 79 3.11 -28.96 -5.96
C ASP A 79 3.51 -28.90 -7.44
N CYS A 80 4.80 -28.76 -7.75
CA CYS A 80 5.31 -28.65 -9.12
C CYS A 80 4.95 -29.88 -9.97
N ALA A 81 4.91 -31.07 -9.36
CA ALA A 81 4.56 -32.31 -10.05
C ALA A 81 3.11 -32.34 -10.56
N ALA A 82 2.18 -31.64 -9.89
CA ALA A 82 0.77 -31.56 -10.29
C ALA A 82 0.53 -30.55 -11.42
N LEU A 83 1.39 -29.55 -11.56
CA LEU A 83 1.28 -28.49 -12.57
C LEU A 83 1.75 -28.92 -13.95
N LEU A 84 2.78 -29.77 -14.03
CA LEU A 84 3.43 -30.08 -15.29
C LEU A 84 2.54 -30.85 -16.30
N PRO A 85 1.69 -31.81 -15.88
CA PRO A 85 0.71 -32.43 -16.79
C PRO A 85 -0.31 -31.44 -17.36
N LEU A 86 -0.63 -30.37 -16.63
CA LEU A 86 -1.55 -29.31 -17.08
C LEU A 86 -0.90 -28.34 -18.08
N LEU A 87 0.43 -28.26 -18.05
CA LEU A 87 1.26 -27.49 -18.98
C LEU A 87 1.68 -28.31 -20.21
N ALA A 88 1.39 -29.62 -20.23
CA ALA A 88 1.89 -30.58 -21.19
C ALA A 88 0.95 -30.81 -22.39
N GLY A 89 1.35 -30.29 -23.54
CA GLY A 89 1.08 -30.87 -24.86
C GLY A 89 2.38 -31.46 -25.43
N ASN A 90 2.68 -31.28 -26.73
CA ASN A 90 4.01 -31.51 -27.32
C ASN A 90 5.05 -30.45 -26.85
N THR A 91 5.13 -30.20 -25.55
CA THR A 91 5.95 -29.15 -24.93
C THR A 91 7.21 -29.78 -24.35
N THR A 92 8.39 -29.22 -24.65
CA THR A 92 9.65 -29.67 -24.04
C THR A 92 9.78 -29.09 -22.63
N VAL A 93 10.10 -29.94 -21.65
CA VAL A 93 10.37 -29.49 -20.27
C VAL A 93 11.87 -29.59 -19.99
N VAL A 94 12.46 -28.52 -19.46
CA VAL A 94 13.87 -28.43 -19.05
C VAL A 94 13.91 -28.10 -17.56
N CYS A 95 14.52 -28.97 -16.76
CA CYS A 95 14.64 -28.79 -15.31
C CYS A 95 16.08 -28.47 -14.90
N PHE A 96 16.25 -27.43 -14.09
CA PHE A 96 17.52 -27.07 -13.43
C PHE A 96 17.39 -27.28 -11.91
N PRO A 97 17.75 -28.47 -11.39
CA PRO A 97 17.68 -28.75 -9.95
C PRO A 97 18.76 -27.99 -9.15
N GLN A 98 19.84 -27.56 -9.81
CA GLN A 98 20.89 -26.70 -9.25
C GLN A 98 21.30 -25.59 -10.24
N PRO A 99 21.93 -24.49 -9.78
CA PRO A 99 22.45 -23.44 -10.64
C PRO A 99 23.59 -23.96 -11.51
N ALA A 100 23.29 -24.33 -12.75
CA ALA A 100 24.25 -24.91 -13.66
C ALA A 100 24.02 -24.43 -15.11
N PRO A 101 25.08 -24.38 -15.95
CA PRO A 101 24.97 -23.90 -17.33
C PRO A 101 24.24 -24.90 -18.22
N LEU A 102 23.52 -24.41 -19.23
CA LEU A 102 22.90 -25.21 -20.28
C LEU A 102 23.99 -25.89 -21.13
N PRO A 103 24.04 -27.24 -21.21
CA PRO A 103 24.98 -27.96 -22.05
C PRO A 103 24.87 -27.58 -23.53
N ALA A 104 25.99 -27.54 -24.26
CA ALA A 104 26.04 -27.01 -25.63
C ALA A 104 25.32 -27.90 -26.66
N ASP A 105 25.24 -29.20 -26.41
CA ASP A 105 24.42 -30.16 -27.16
C ASP A 105 22.93 -29.95 -26.91
N LEU A 106 22.51 -29.77 -25.65
CA LEU A 106 21.11 -29.46 -25.32
C LEU A 106 20.68 -28.08 -25.84
N ALA A 107 21.54 -27.07 -25.75
CA ALA A 107 21.29 -25.76 -26.34
C ALA A 107 21.07 -25.84 -27.86
N ARG A 108 21.89 -26.65 -28.55
CA ARG A 108 21.73 -26.93 -29.99
C ARG A 108 20.44 -27.69 -30.28
N ALA A 109 20.12 -28.71 -29.49
CA ALA A 109 18.90 -29.49 -29.65
C ALA A 109 17.63 -28.66 -29.41
N LEU A 110 17.63 -27.77 -28.40
CA LEU A 110 16.54 -26.83 -28.13
C LEU A 110 16.40 -25.79 -29.26
N ALA A 111 17.51 -25.27 -29.77
CA ALA A 111 17.52 -24.32 -30.88
C ALA A 111 17.08 -24.94 -32.22
N ALA A 112 17.49 -26.19 -32.50
CA ALA A 112 17.07 -26.95 -33.68
C ALA A 112 15.65 -27.54 -33.52
N GLY A 113 15.22 -27.68 -32.26
CA GLY A 113 14.02 -28.37 -31.85
C GLY A 113 13.98 -29.82 -32.30
N GLU A 114 15.07 -30.52 -32.04
CA GLU A 114 15.14 -31.97 -32.17
C GLU A 114 14.51 -32.60 -30.92
N ALA A 115 13.86 -33.76 -31.06
CA ALA A 115 13.42 -34.53 -29.90
C ALA A 115 14.69 -35.00 -29.16
N CYS A 116 14.90 -34.47 -27.95
CA CYS A 116 15.99 -34.90 -27.10
C CYS A 116 15.51 -36.13 -26.33
N ASP A 117 15.75 -37.32 -26.88
CA ASP A 117 15.61 -38.58 -26.14
C ASP A 117 16.79 -38.73 -25.17
N ALA A 118 16.87 -37.85 -24.18
CA ALA A 118 17.81 -38.01 -23.09
C ALA A 118 17.24 -39.06 -22.13
N ALA A 119 17.92 -40.21 -22.02
CA ALA A 119 17.57 -41.21 -21.02
C ALA A 119 17.61 -40.57 -19.61
N PRO A 120 16.55 -40.66 -18.80
CA PRO A 120 16.57 -40.15 -17.44
C PRO A 120 17.59 -40.96 -16.64
N GLY A 121 18.72 -40.35 -16.29
CA GLY A 121 19.69 -40.96 -15.38
C GLY A 121 21.19 -40.75 -15.65
N THR A 122 21.62 -39.97 -16.65
CA THR A 122 23.08 -39.78 -16.88
C THR A 122 23.56 -38.33 -16.88
N TRP A 123 22.71 -37.37 -16.57
CA TRP A 123 23.08 -35.95 -16.49
C TRP A 123 22.45 -35.33 -15.24
N ASP A 124 23.11 -34.37 -14.60
CA ASP A 124 22.56 -33.55 -13.49
C ASP A 124 21.37 -32.64 -13.93
N TYR A 125 20.73 -32.97 -15.05
CA TYR A 125 19.66 -32.23 -15.72
C TYR A 125 18.60 -33.22 -16.23
N GLY A 126 17.32 -32.82 -16.17
CA GLY A 126 16.21 -33.56 -16.77
C GLY A 126 15.64 -32.84 -17.99
N VAL A 127 15.55 -33.53 -19.12
CA VAL A 127 14.86 -33.06 -20.33
C VAL A 127 13.79 -34.09 -20.68
N MET A 128 12.54 -33.66 -20.82
CA MET A 128 11.44 -34.56 -21.18
C MET A 128 10.71 -34.08 -22.45
N ALA A 129 10.48 -35.02 -23.36
CA ALA A 129 9.63 -34.85 -24.54
C ALA A 129 8.52 -35.91 -24.53
N GLY A 130 7.26 -35.49 -24.48
CA GLY A 130 6.11 -36.40 -24.54
C GLY A 130 5.67 -37.03 -23.21
N ALA A 131 4.50 -37.66 -23.20
CA ALA A 131 3.68 -37.92 -22.01
C ALA A 131 4.31 -38.81 -20.92
N ALA A 132 4.32 -38.25 -19.70
CA ALA A 132 4.27 -38.89 -18.37
C ALA A 132 5.37 -39.89 -17.97
N ALA A 133 6.46 -39.37 -17.38
CA ALA A 133 7.13 -39.97 -16.21
C ALA A 133 7.37 -38.87 -15.16
N THR A 134 7.34 -39.19 -13.87
CA THR A 134 7.14 -38.26 -12.76
C THR A 134 8.33 -37.33 -12.50
N VAL A 135 8.08 -36.01 -12.61
CA VAL A 135 9.08 -34.95 -12.36
C VAL A 135 9.55 -34.89 -10.89
N ALA A 136 8.81 -35.51 -9.97
CA ALA A 136 9.21 -35.68 -8.57
C ALA A 136 10.58 -36.38 -8.43
N ASP A 137 10.88 -37.34 -9.30
CA ASP A 137 12.14 -38.10 -9.27
C ASP A 137 13.34 -37.29 -9.80
N LEU A 138 13.09 -36.25 -10.61
CA LEU A 138 14.09 -35.35 -11.18
C LEU A 138 14.47 -34.18 -10.26
N LEU A 139 13.54 -33.76 -9.38
CA LEU A 139 13.77 -32.70 -8.41
C LEU A 139 14.30 -33.23 -7.06
N CYS A 140 14.32 -34.56 -6.88
CA CYS A 140 14.81 -35.26 -5.68
C CYS A 140 15.80 -36.40 -6.01
N PRO A 141 17.04 -36.13 -6.45
CA PRO A 141 18.13 -37.05 -6.17
C PRO A 141 18.80 -36.59 -4.87
N ASP A 142 18.80 -37.44 -3.84
CA ASP A 142 19.40 -37.22 -2.52
C ASP A 142 20.60 -36.24 -2.48
N LEU A 143 20.40 -35.02 -1.95
CA LEU A 143 21.48 -34.08 -1.63
C LEU A 143 21.08 -33.14 -0.49
N ALA A 144 21.88 -33.17 0.58
CA ALA A 144 21.71 -32.34 1.77
C ALA A 144 21.82 -30.84 1.44
N LEU A 145 21.05 -30.01 2.15
CA LEU A 145 21.08 -28.54 2.08
C LEU A 145 22.52 -28.01 2.25
N PRO A 146 22.89 -26.89 1.58
CA PRO A 146 24.22 -26.30 1.73
C PRO A 146 24.42 -25.80 3.17
N ASP A 147 25.67 -25.91 3.64
CA ASP A 147 26.09 -25.52 4.99
C ASP A 147 25.67 -24.06 5.29
N PRO A 148 24.92 -23.80 6.39
CA PRO A 148 24.56 -22.47 6.85
C PRO A 148 25.73 -21.46 6.90
N GLY A 149 26.97 -21.93 7.06
CA GLY A 149 28.17 -21.09 7.04
C GLY A 149 28.44 -20.38 5.70
N ALA A 150 28.06 -20.98 4.57
CA ALA A 150 28.30 -20.40 3.24
C ALA A 150 27.35 -19.24 2.91
N LEU A 151 26.11 -19.28 3.41
CA LEU A 151 25.14 -18.19 3.28
C LEU A 151 25.53 -16.94 4.08
N ALA A 152 26.15 -17.13 5.26
CA ALA A 152 26.64 -16.03 6.09
C ALA A 152 27.80 -15.26 5.42
N ALA A 153 28.70 -15.96 4.73
CA ALA A 153 29.85 -15.36 4.05
C ALA A 153 29.46 -14.51 2.82
N LEU A 154 28.42 -14.90 2.09
CA LEU A 154 27.90 -14.14 0.93
C LEU A 154 27.21 -12.84 1.37
N ALA A 155 26.46 -12.89 2.47
CA ALA A 155 25.83 -11.70 3.07
C ALA A 155 26.85 -10.68 3.61
N GLU A 156 28.04 -11.14 4.01
CA GLU A 156 29.13 -10.28 4.48
C GLU A 156 29.93 -9.65 3.32
N ALA A 157 30.07 -10.36 2.20
CA ALA A 157 30.69 -9.83 0.99
C ALA A 157 29.88 -8.69 0.34
N LEU A 158 28.54 -8.79 0.36
CA LEU A 158 27.63 -7.77 -0.18
C LEU A 158 27.59 -6.47 0.65
N ARG A 159 27.92 -6.53 1.95
CA ARG A 159 28.01 -5.35 2.83
C ARG A 159 29.24 -4.47 2.58
N ASN A 160 30.27 -4.99 1.93
CA ASN A 160 31.59 -4.34 1.82
C ASN A 160 31.92 -3.84 0.40
N THR A 161 30.93 -3.69 -0.49
CA THR A 161 31.16 -3.22 -1.86
C THR A 161 30.70 -1.77 -2.01
N ASP A 162 31.65 -0.82 -1.98
CA ASP A 162 31.39 0.60 -2.22
C ASP A 162 30.96 0.85 -3.68
N LEU A 163 29.87 1.59 -3.87
CA LEU A 163 29.37 2.03 -5.17
C LEU A 163 29.82 3.48 -5.48
N PRO A 164 30.10 3.81 -6.75
CA PRO A 164 30.76 5.04 -7.16
C PRO A 164 29.85 6.28 -7.10
N SER A 165 30.45 7.44 -6.83
CA SER A 165 29.82 8.75 -6.74
C SER A 165 29.35 9.32 -8.09
N GLU A 166 28.20 10.00 -8.07
CA GLU A 166 27.57 10.65 -9.24
C GLU A 166 28.30 11.92 -9.70
N PRO A 167 28.17 12.30 -10.99
CA PRO A 167 28.47 13.64 -11.47
C PRO A 167 27.23 14.54 -11.39
N GLY A 168 27.42 15.76 -10.85
CA GLY A 168 26.36 16.75 -10.65
C GLY A 168 25.87 17.47 -11.90
N GLY A 169 24.73 18.15 -11.73
CA GLY A 169 24.16 19.09 -12.70
C GLY A 169 23.03 19.91 -12.07
N ASP A 170 23.24 21.23 -12.00
CA ASP A 170 22.26 22.27 -11.66
C ASP A 170 21.19 22.44 -12.74
N GLN A 171 19.98 22.89 -12.35
CA GLN A 171 19.14 23.95 -12.97
C GLN A 171 17.70 23.82 -12.43
N GLU A 172 17.25 24.72 -11.56
CA GLU A 172 16.54 26.00 -11.82
C GLU A 172 15.01 25.86 -11.96
N ARG A 173 14.32 26.68 -11.16
CA ARG A 173 12.87 26.71 -10.90
C ARG A 173 12.14 27.55 -11.94
N HIS A 174 10.87 27.24 -12.16
CA HIS A 174 9.88 28.23 -12.56
C HIS A 174 8.55 28.02 -11.82
N ASP A 175 8.09 29.12 -11.22
CA ASP A 175 6.78 29.33 -10.61
C ASP A 175 5.69 29.60 -11.67
N GLU A 176 4.44 29.47 -11.21
CA GLU A 176 3.25 30.29 -11.51
C GLU A 176 1.98 29.55 -12.00
N ASP A 177 1.09 29.35 -11.03
CA ASP A 177 -0.21 30.03 -10.92
C ASP A 177 -1.50 29.45 -11.56
N SER A 178 -2.49 29.38 -10.68
CA SER A 178 -3.92 29.64 -10.92
C SER A 178 -4.84 28.54 -11.49
N THR A 179 -5.74 28.11 -10.59
CA THR A 179 -7.20 28.26 -10.71
C THR A 179 -8.07 27.20 -11.40
N LEU A 180 -9.13 26.89 -10.64
CA LEU A 180 -10.52 26.57 -11.02
C LEU A 180 -10.85 25.13 -11.48
N LEU A 181 -11.46 24.41 -10.52
CA LEU A 181 -12.46 23.36 -10.75
C LEU A 181 -13.63 23.90 -11.60
N PRO A 182 -14.12 23.12 -12.58
CA PRO A 182 -15.56 23.08 -12.80
C PRO A 182 -16.11 21.66 -13.04
N HIS A 183 -17.32 21.50 -12.50
CA HIS A 183 -18.43 20.67 -12.96
C HIS A 183 -18.30 19.14 -12.95
N VAL A 184 -19.00 18.60 -11.94
CA VAL A 184 -19.58 17.26 -11.84
C VAL A 184 -20.30 16.91 -13.15
N ALA A 185 -19.68 16.06 -13.96
CA ALA A 185 -20.33 15.33 -15.03
C ALA A 185 -20.73 13.93 -14.54
N GLU A 186 -21.84 13.45 -15.08
CA GLU A 186 -22.64 12.33 -14.61
C GLU A 186 -21.87 11.00 -14.47
N VAL A 187 -22.32 10.23 -13.48
CA VAL A 187 -21.76 8.97 -13.01
C VAL A 187 -21.93 7.86 -14.05
N GLU A 188 -20.97 7.70 -14.95
CA GLU A 188 -20.78 6.46 -15.71
C GLU A 188 -19.85 5.52 -14.92
N ALA A 189 -20.41 4.36 -14.53
CA ALA A 189 -19.79 3.15 -14.01
C ALA A 189 -18.25 3.14 -13.84
N TRP A 190 -17.80 3.55 -12.66
CA TRP A 190 -16.41 3.46 -12.20
C TRP A 190 -16.06 1.98 -11.93
N LEU A 191 -15.44 1.33 -12.91
CA LEU A 191 -15.06 -0.09 -12.87
C LEU A 191 -14.02 -0.36 -11.78
N ARG A 192 -14.34 -1.30 -10.87
CA ARG A 192 -13.39 -1.92 -9.95
C ARG A 192 -12.43 -2.79 -10.77
N ALA A 193 -11.12 -2.69 -10.54
CA ALA A 193 -10.10 -3.46 -11.26
C ALA A 193 -10.30 -5.00 -11.25
N SER A 194 -11.22 -5.50 -10.42
CA SER A 194 -11.62 -6.90 -10.30
C SER A 194 -12.66 -7.38 -11.32
N GLU A 195 -13.31 -6.50 -12.10
CA GLU A 195 -14.43 -6.89 -12.98
C GLU A 195 -14.35 -6.20 -14.35
N MET A 196 -13.24 -6.37 -15.07
CA MET A 196 -13.16 -5.91 -16.47
C MET A 196 -13.32 -7.06 -17.44
N GLU A 197 -14.28 -6.95 -18.35
CA GLU A 197 -14.37 -7.84 -19.51
C GLU A 197 -13.56 -7.29 -20.68
N LEU A 198 -12.64 -8.13 -21.17
CA LEU A 198 -11.92 -7.92 -22.41
C LEU A 198 -12.34 -9.04 -23.39
N PRO A 199 -12.97 -8.70 -24.52
CA PRO A 199 -13.35 -9.70 -25.51
C PRO A 199 -12.10 -10.32 -26.18
N ASP A 200 -12.24 -11.55 -26.67
CA ASP A 200 -11.21 -12.25 -27.45
C ASP A 200 -9.87 -12.50 -26.73
N ILE A 201 -9.91 -12.78 -25.42
CA ILE A 201 -8.77 -13.27 -24.65
C ILE A 201 -8.65 -14.79 -24.76
N HIS A 202 -7.45 -15.29 -25.05
CA HIS A 202 -7.12 -16.71 -25.06
C HIS A 202 -6.14 -17.10 -23.93
N PRO A 203 -6.18 -18.36 -23.45
CA PRO A 203 -5.15 -18.89 -22.57
C PRO A 203 -3.74 -18.70 -23.16
N GLY A 204 -2.88 -17.97 -22.43
CA GLY A 204 -1.50 -17.67 -22.83
C GLY A 204 -1.29 -16.33 -23.53
N ASP A 205 -2.33 -15.52 -23.75
CA ASP A 205 -2.16 -14.11 -24.11
C ASP A 205 -1.53 -13.32 -22.95
N LEU A 206 -0.82 -12.23 -23.26
CA LEU A 206 -0.29 -11.29 -22.26
C LEU A 206 -1.21 -10.08 -22.16
N ILE A 207 -1.66 -9.76 -20.96
CA ILE A 207 -2.29 -8.48 -20.64
C ILE A 207 -1.21 -7.49 -20.25
N THR A 208 -1.21 -6.35 -20.91
CA THR A 208 -0.43 -5.19 -20.53
C THR A 208 -1.34 -4.08 -20.05
N VAL A 209 -0.94 -3.40 -18.98
CA VAL A 209 -1.58 -2.19 -18.51
C VAL A 209 -0.62 -1.06 -18.77
N ALA A 210 -1.00 -0.12 -19.62
CA ALA A 210 -0.25 1.09 -19.89
C ALA A 210 -0.95 2.29 -19.24
N LEU A 211 -0.19 3.12 -18.53
CA LEU A 211 -0.64 4.44 -18.12
C LEU A 211 -0.61 5.37 -19.31
N ILE A 212 -1.59 6.26 -19.38
CA ILE A 212 -1.54 7.39 -20.30
C ILE A 212 -1.12 8.59 -19.46
N GLU A 213 0.11 9.05 -19.66
CA GLU A 213 0.66 10.23 -18.99
C GLU A 213 -0.04 11.51 -19.48
N PRO A 214 -0.02 12.61 -18.70
CA PRO A 214 -0.68 13.87 -19.09
C PRO A 214 -0.21 14.46 -20.43
N ASP A 215 1.03 14.15 -20.84
CA ASP A 215 1.63 14.54 -22.12
C ASP A 215 1.23 13.60 -23.28
N GLY A 216 0.41 12.58 -23.02
CA GLY A 216 -0.04 11.58 -23.97
C GLY A 216 0.92 10.40 -24.16
N ASN A 217 2.08 10.38 -23.48
CA ASN A 217 2.99 9.24 -23.52
C ASN A 217 2.39 8.03 -22.80
N GLN A 218 2.80 6.84 -23.22
CA GLN A 218 2.38 5.60 -22.59
C GLN A 218 3.55 4.94 -21.86
N SER A 219 3.34 4.62 -20.58
CA SER A 219 4.30 3.86 -19.77
C SER A 219 3.67 2.51 -19.39
N ILE A 220 4.38 1.40 -19.65
CA ILE A 220 3.87 0.07 -19.28
C ILE A 220 3.95 -0.07 -17.77
N ALA A 221 2.78 -0.10 -17.13
CA ALA A 221 2.61 -0.15 -15.70
C ALA A 221 2.62 -1.59 -15.16
N ALA A 222 2.14 -2.56 -15.93
CA ALA A 222 2.25 -3.99 -15.65
C ALA A 222 2.09 -4.88 -16.90
N VAL A 223 2.62 -6.11 -16.81
CA VAL A 223 2.46 -7.18 -17.81
C VAL A 223 2.14 -8.48 -17.09
N GLN A 224 1.15 -9.23 -17.56
CA GLN A 224 0.75 -10.50 -16.97
C GLN A 224 0.17 -11.49 -17.97
N PRO A 225 0.22 -12.82 -17.76
CA PRO A 225 -0.59 -13.76 -18.52
C PRO A 225 -2.07 -13.53 -18.24
N ALA A 226 -2.90 -13.67 -19.26
CA ALA A 226 -4.33 -13.61 -19.11
C ALA A 226 -4.84 -14.79 -18.28
N VAL A 227 -5.42 -14.50 -17.10
CA VAL A 227 -6.09 -15.49 -16.26
C VAL A 227 -7.59 -15.37 -16.48
N LEU A 228 -8.20 -16.41 -17.08
CA LEU A 228 -9.64 -16.47 -17.28
C LEU A 228 -10.32 -16.79 -15.93
N GLY A 229 -11.18 -15.88 -15.45
CA GLY A 229 -12.01 -16.13 -14.28
C GLY A 229 -13.01 -17.28 -14.50
N ALA A 230 -13.35 -18.00 -13.42
CA ALA A 230 -14.42 -18.99 -13.43
C ALA A 230 -15.74 -18.30 -13.80
N GLY A 231 -16.38 -18.70 -14.91
CA GLY A 231 -17.58 -18.05 -15.44
C GLY A 231 -17.36 -17.23 -16.71
N GLY A 232 -16.11 -17.11 -17.20
CA GLY A 232 -15.86 -16.85 -18.61
C GLY A 232 -15.87 -15.40 -19.10
N GLN A 233 -15.59 -14.38 -18.27
CA GLN A 233 -15.40 -13.03 -18.84
C GLN A 233 -14.63 -11.98 -18.01
N ALA A 234 -14.42 -12.12 -16.71
CA ALA A 234 -13.68 -11.11 -15.94
C ALA A 234 -12.16 -11.38 -15.92
N LEU A 235 -11.38 -10.41 -16.40
CA LEU A 235 -9.95 -10.32 -16.16
C LEU A 235 -9.70 -9.58 -14.84
N CYS A 236 -8.90 -10.19 -13.95
CA CYS A 236 -8.41 -9.53 -12.74
C CYS A 236 -7.08 -8.81 -13.06
N LEU A 237 -7.05 -7.48 -12.91
CA LEU A 237 -5.81 -6.72 -13.00
C LEU A 237 -5.12 -6.64 -11.63
N PRO A 238 -3.80 -6.82 -11.54
CA PRO A 238 -3.09 -6.67 -10.29
C PRO A 238 -3.17 -5.22 -9.86
N ALA A 239 -3.44 -4.99 -8.57
CA ALA A 239 -3.30 -3.66 -8.00
C ALA A 239 -1.82 -3.25 -8.11
N LEU A 240 -1.56 -2.13 -8.77
CA LEU A 240 -0.19 -1.64 -8.96
C LEU A 240 0.17 -0.73 -7.78
N PRO A 241 1.16 -1.10 -6.93
CA PRO A 241 1.47 -0.34 -5.71
C PRO A 241 1.80 1.14 -5.99
N ARG A 242 2.66 1.40 -6.98
CA ARG A 242 2.99 2.74 -7.51
C ARG A 242 1.80 3.54 -8.07
N HIS A 243 0.64 2.89 -8.25
CA HIS A 243 -0.58 3.49 -8.77
C HIS A 243 -1.80 3.24 -7.87
N ALA A 244 -1.58 2.95 -6.58
CA ALA A 244 -2.63 2.83 -5.55
C ALA A 244 -3.21 4.21 -5.19
N ARG A 245 -3.83 4.86 -6.18
CA ARG A 245 -4.27 6.25 -6.13
C ARG A 245 -5.77 6.35 -5.85
N PRO A 246 -6.20 7.31 -5.02
CA PRO A 246 -7.61 7.61 -4.83
C PRO A 246 -8.25 8.21 -6.09
N THR A 247 -7.53 9.08 -6.81
CA THR A 247 -8.09 9.76 -7.99
C THR A 247 -8.03 8.85 -9.21
N PRO A 248 -9.17 8.67 -9.92
CA PRO A 248 -9.19 7.92 -11.16
C PRO A 248 -8.26 8.51 -12.22
N ARG A 249 -7.47 7.66 -12.87
CA ARG A 249 -6.57 8.03 -13.97
C ARG A 249 -6.88 7.23 -15.24
N PRO A 250 -6.79 7.86 -16.42
CA PRO A 250 -6.91 7.15 -17.67
C PRO A 250 -5.73 6.18 -17.84
N MET A 251 -6.04 4.93 -18.13
CA MET A 251 -5.12 3.87 -18.49
C MET A 251 -5.62 3.21 -19.77
N GLN A 252 -4.72 2.52 -20.47
CA GLN A 252 -5.06 1.62 -21.55
C GLN A 252 -4.71 0.20 -21.15
N VAL A 253 -5.67 -0.71 -21.18
CA VAL A 253 -5.41 -2.13 -20.99
C VAL A 253 -5.43 -2.82 -22.34
N CYS A 254 -4.34 -3.49 -22.67
CA CYS A 254 -4.15 -4.16 -23.94
C CYS A 254 -3.95 -5.66 -23.72
N ALA A 255 -4.79 -6.47 -24.36
CA ALA A 255 -4.54 -7.90 -24.54
C ALA A 255 -3.64 -8.08 -25.77
N ILE A 256 -2.45 -8.60 -25.55
CA ILE A 256 -1.44 -8.86 -26.56
C ILE A 256 -1.43 -10.36 -26.85
N GLY A 257 -1.82 -10.70 -28.08
CA GLY A 257 -1.71 -12.04 -28.63
C GLY A 257 -0.30 -12.32 -29.14
N ARG A 258 -0.16 -13.35 -29.99
CA ARG A 258 1.14 -13.80 -30.51
C ARG A 258 1.93 -12.74 -31.30
N ASP A 259 1.24 -11.83 -31.98
CA ASP A 259 1.82 -10.92 -32.98
C ASP A 259 1.10 -9.57 -33.09
N GLN A 260 0.01 -9.38 -32.34
CA GLN A 260 -0.79 -8.16 -32.40
C GLN A 260 -1.50 -7.90 -31.08
N VAL A 261 -1.83 -6.63 -30.84
CA VAL A 261 -2.80 -6.25 -29.83
C VAL A 261 -4.16 -6.77 -30.30
N ARG A 262 -4.75 -7.71 -29.57
CA ARG A 262 -6.06 -8.31 -29.86
C ARG A 262 -7.21 -7.43 -29.38
N ALA A 263 -7.03 -6.81 -28.22
CA ALA A 263 -7.98 -5.89 -27.65
C ALA A 263 -7.23 -4.77 -26.93
N ALA A 264 -7.74 -3.55 -27.04
CA ALA A 264 -7.27 -2.41 -26.25
C ALA A 264 -8.49 -1.65 -25.74
N ARG A 265 -8.54 -1.38 -24.44
CA ARG A 265 -9.65 -0.67 -23.81
C ARG A 265 -9.12 0.46 -22.94
N PRO A 266 -9.54 1.71 -23.17
CA PRO A 266 -9.30 2.76 -22.21
C PRO A 266 -10.12 2.48 -20.95
N VAL A 267 -9.50 2.64 -19.78
CA VAL A 267 -10.15 2.50 -18.48
C VAL A 267 -9.73 3.65 -17.59
N ASN A 268 -10.65 4.14 -16.76
CA ASN A 268 -10.28 5.00 -15.65
C ASN A 268 -10.02 4.11 -14.44
N TYR A 269 -8.76 3.99 -14.04
CA TYR A 269 -8.35 3.17 -12.91
C TYR A 269 -8.20 4.04 -11.67
N SER A 270 -8.88 3.65 -10.59
CA SER A 270 -8.56 4.04 -9.23
C SER A 270 -8.53 2.80 -8.35
N LEU A 271 -7.75 2.85 -7.27
CA LEU A 271 -7.77 1.80 -6.28
C LEU A 271 -8.68 2.24 -5.12
N PRO A 272 -9.89 1.67 -4.97
CA PRO A 272 -10.73 2.02 -3.84
C PRO A 272 -10.07 1.58 -2.54
N ALA A 273 -10.34 2.30 -1.44
CA ALA A 273 -9.77 1.99 -0.14
C ALA A 273 -10.01 0.53 0.31
N THR A 274 -11.16 -0.04 -0.04
CA THR A 274 -11.51 -1.45 0.26
C THR A 274 -10.67 -2.48 -0.50
N ALA A 275 -9.94 -2.07 -1.54
CA ALA A 275 -9.05 -2.92 -2.32
C ALA A 275 -7.57 -2.78 -1.89
N LEU A 276 -7.26 -1.91 -0.92
CA LEU A 276 -5.92 -1.83 -0.35
C LEU A 276 -5.58 -3.16 0.33
N GLN A 277 -4.39 -3.67 0.05
CA GLN A 277 -3.86 -4.89 0.64
C GLN A 277 -2.56 -4.55 1.39
N PRO A 278 -2.20 -5.29 2.45
CA PRO A 278 -0.93 -5.08 3.15
C PRO A 278 0.29 -5.09 2.24
N SER A 279 0.26 -5.85 1.15
CA SER A 279 1.35 -5.90 0.16
C SER A 279 1.57 -4.60 -0.61
N LEU A 280 0.63 -3.64 -0.53
CA LEU A 280 0.73 -2.31 -1.14
C LEU A 280 1.24 -1.27 -0.14
N LEU A 281 1.51 -1.65 1.11
CA LEU A 281 1.84 -0.72 2.18
C LEU A 281 3.33 -0.74 2.52
N THR A 282 3.86 0.42 2.88
CA THR A 282 5.14 0.52 3.58
C THR A 282 4.96 1.30 4.88
N ALA A 283 5.28 0.65 5.99
CA ALA A 283 5.31 1.23 7.31
C ALA A 283 6.67 1.89 7.56
N TYR A 284 6.64 3.20 7.80
CA TYR A 284 7.86 4.00 7.95
C TYR A 284 8.21 4.22 9.42
N LEU A 285 9.37 3.70 9.80
CA LEU A 285 10.06 3.98 11.06
C LEU A 285 10.79 5.33 10.96
N ASN A 286 11.12 5.91 12.10
CA ASN A 286 12.01 7.07 12.17
C ASN A 286 13.14 6.80 13.17
N ARG A 287 14.37 7.23 12.88
CA ARG A 287 15.51 7.05 13.80
C ARG A 287 15.27 7.84 15.09
N GLY A 288 15.20 7.10 16.21
CA GLY A 288 14.86 7.65 17.53
C GLY A 288 13.40 8.07 17.69
N GLY A 289 12.49 7.58 16.83
CA GLY A 289 11.06 7.85 16.92
C GLY A 289 10.37 7.05 18.03
N GLY A 290 9.67 7.75 18.94
CA GLY A 290 8.88 7.10 20.00
C GLY A 290 7.67 6.31 19.50
N GLY A 291 7.29 6.48 18.23
CA GLY A 291 6.23 5.73 17.56
C GLY A 291 6.67 4.41 16.92
N ASN A 292 7.98 4.14 16.85
CA ASN A 292 8.51 2.95 16.19
C ASN A 292 7.90 1.62 16.69
N PRO A 293 7.64 1.42 18.01
CA PRO A 293 6.97 0.21 18.46
C PRO A 293 5.57 0.00 17.85
N VAL A 294 4.85 1.09 17.57
CA VAL A 294 3.51 1.03 16.96
C VAL A 294 3.59 0.72 15.47
N ILE A 295 4.56 1.32 14.78
CA ILE A 295 4.83 1.04 13.36
C ILE A 295 5.29 -0.39 13.16
N GLN A 296 6.17 -0.89 14.03
CA GLN A 296 6.57 -2.30 14.03
C GLN A 296 5.37 -3.22 14.29
N ALA A 297 4.56 -2.93 15.30
CA ALA A 297 3.34 -3.70 15.56
C ALA A 297 2.39 -3.71 14.36
N PHE A 298 2.24 -2.58 13.66
CA PHE A 298 1.41 -2.50 12.46
C PHE A 298 1.98 -3.38 11.35
N ALA A 299 3.30 -3.34 11.13
CA ALA A 299 3.97 -4.20 10.16
C ALA A 299 3.86 -5.69 10.51
N ASP A 300 4.02 -6.05 11.79
CA ASP A 300 3.88 -7.44 12.25
C ASP A 300 2.45 -7.97 12.03
N GLY A 301 1.44 -7.15 12.34
CA GLY A 301 0.04 -7.54 12.20
C GLY A 301 -0.46 -7.59 10.77
N THR A 302 0.15 -6.82 9.86
CA THR A 302 -0.26 -6.77 8.44
C THR A 302 0.66 -7.55 7.51
N GLY A 303 1.91 -7.81 7.92
CA GLY A 303 2.97 -8.33 7.06
C GLY A 303 3.48 -7.31 6.03
N CYS A 304 3.20 -6.02 6.21
CA CYS A 304 3.68 -4.99 5.28
C CYS A 304 5.16 -4.67 5.45
N ARG A 305 5.75 -4.01 4.44
CA ARG A 305 7.18 -3.68 4.44
C ARG A 305 7.50 -2.63 5.50
N LEU A 306 8.68 -2.73 6.10
CA LEU A 306 9.28 -1.67 6.91
C LEU A 306 10.36 -0.92 6.13
N ALA A 307 10.40 0.39 6.31
CA ALA A 307 11.47 1.26 5.83
C ALA A 307 11.73 2.38 6.84
N TYR A 308 12.86 3.07 6.75
CA TYR A 308 13.08 4.31 7.49
C TYR A 308 12.68 5.51 6.63
N ALA A 309 11.93 6.45 7.20
CA ALA A 309 11.50 7.65 6.51
C ALA A 309 12.70 8.49 6.03
N GLU A 310 13.78 8.51 6.79
CA GLU A 310 14.98 9.29 6.47
C GLU A 310 15.83 8.69 5.34
N ASP A 311 15.62 7.41 5.00
CA ASP A 311 16.35 6.72 3.92
C ASP A 311 15.65 6.90 2.57
N HIS A 312 14.44 7.45 2.56
CA HIS A 312 13.64 7.60 1.36
C HIS A 312 13.96 8.91 0.64
N THR A 313 14.56 8.83 -0.55
CA THR A 313 15.05 10.00 -1.32
C THR A 313 14.35 10.25 -2.64
N GLY A 314 13.35 9.43 -3.01
CA GLY A 314 12.67 9.50 -4.31
C GLY A 314 11.14 9.46 -4.25
N GLU A 315 10.50 9.02 -5.33
CA GLU A 315 9.05 8.74 -5.34
C GLU A 315 8.71 7.60 -4.38
N LEU A 316 7.50 7.64 -3.81
CA LEU A 316 7.08 6.58 -2.89
C LEU A 316 6.62 5.39 -3.74
N PRO A 317 7.22 4.20 -3.56
CA PRO A 317 6.86 3.04 -4.35
C PRO A 317 5.48 2.46 -3.96
N ASP A 318 5.01 2.76 -2.74
CA ASP A 318 3.89 2.10 -2.07
C ASP A 318 3.08 3.11 -1.21
N VAL A 319 1.92 2.69 -0.72
CA VAL A 319 1.07 3.45 0.20
C VAL A 319 1.76 3.58 1.56
N PRO A 320 2.15 4.78 2.01
CA PRO A 320 2.86 4.91 3.29
C PRO A 320 1.92 4.78 4.48
N VAL A 321 2.45 4.18 5.54
CA VAL A 321 1.89 4.18 6.89
C VAL A 321 2.92 4.86 7.78
N VAL A 322 2.55 5.97 8.41
CA VAL A 322 3.47 6.77 9.23
C VAL A 322 2.94 7.00 10.63
N TRP A 323 3.84 7.25 11.57
CA TRP A 323 3.50 7.72 12.91
C TRP A 323 3.84 9.20 13.05
N GLY A 324 2.86 10.01 13.45
CA GLY A 324 3.06 11.43 13.72
C GLY A 324 3.62 12.21 12.51
N VAL A 325 4.06 13.44 12.77
CA VAL A 325 4.59 14.36 11.74
C VAL A 325 6.07 14.68 11.90
N LEU A 326 6.73 14.08 12.89
CA LEU A 326 8.13 14.39 13.18
C LEU A 326 9.08 13.44 12.45
N ARG A 327 10.36 13.85 12.35
CA ARG A 327 11.48 13.00 11.89
C ARG A 327 11.29 12.42 10.48
N GLY A 328 10.72 13.21 9.57
CA GLY A 328 10.56 12.85 8.15
C GLY A 328 9.21 12.26 7.79
N SER A 329 8.36 11.91 8.77
CA SER A 329 6.99 11.45 8.49
C SER A 329 6.15 12.50 7.77
N ASP A 330 6.34 13.79 8.07
CA ASP A 330 5.75 14.93 7.34
C ASP A 330 6.12 14.92 5.85
N LYS A 331 7.39 14.67 5.54
CA LYS A 331 7.89 14.60 4.16
C LYS A 331 7.29 13.42 3.40
N ILE A 332 7.21 12.24 4.04
CA ILE A 332 6.54 11.06 3.46
C ILE A 332 5.08 11.37 3.16
N LEU A 333 4.35 12.01 4.09
CA LEU A 333 2.96 12.40 3.87
C LEU A 333 2.81 13.44 2.75
N ALA A 334 3.72 14.42 2.68
CA ALA A 334 3.73 15.43 1.62
C ALA A 334 3.96 14.78 0.24
N GLN A 335 4.91 13.84 0.14
CA GLN A 335 5.16 13.06 -1.07
C GLN A 335 3.96 12.22 -1.48
N ALA A 336 3.31 11.53 -0.54
CA ALA A 336 2.11 10.75 -0.82
C ALA A 336 0.99 11.62 -1.38
N ARG A 337 0.78 12.81 -0.81
CA ARG A 337 -0.19 13.77 -1.33
C ARG A 337 0.18 14.27 -2.73
N ALA A 338 1.45 14.61 -2.96
CA ALA A 338 1.93 15.07 -4.26
C ALA A 338 1.78 13.99 -5.35
N GLN A 339 1.96 12.73 -4.99
CA GLN A 339 1.80 11.58 -5.89
C GLN A 339 0.34 11.10 -6.01
N ASP A 340 -0.59 11.69 -5.25
CA ASP A 340 -1.96 11.21 -5.11
C ASP A 340 -2.01 9.73 -4.71
N LEU A 341 -1.18 9.33 -3.76
CA LEU A 341 -1.24 8.00 -3.14
C LEU A 341 -2.21 8.02 -1.96
N HIS A 342 -2.84 6.87 -1.72
CA HIS A 342 -3.37 6.62 -0.39
C HIS A 342 -2.26 6.74 0.66
N TYR A 343 -2.62 7.09 1.89
CA TYR A 343 -1.72 6.98 3.05
C TYR A 343 -2.50 6.67 4.33
N PHE A 344 -1.81 6.10 5.31
CA PHE A 344 -2.32 5.91 6.66
C PHE A 344 -1.47 6.68 7.66
N TYR A 345 -2.16 7.40 8.53
CA TYR A 345 -1.57 8.18 9.61
C TYR A 345 -1.94 7.55 10.94
N ILE A 346 -0.93 7.24 11.75
CA ILE A 346 -1.07 6.71 13.10
C ILE A 346 -0.61 7.75 14.11
N ASP A 347 -1.38 7.90 15.18
CA ASP A 347 -1.11 8.84 16.26
C ASP A 347 -1.83 8.39 17.54
N HIS A 348 -1.72 9.16 18.62
CA HIS A 348 -2.43 8.89 19.85
C HIS A 348 -3.96 8.84 19.65
N ALA A 349 -4.60 7.89 20.33
CA ALA A 349 -6.05 7.69 20.25
C ALA A 349 -6.88 8.90 20.71
N TYR A 350 -8.16 8.88 20.33
CA TYR A 350 -9.15 9.85 20.77
C TYR A 350 -9.51 9.66 22.25
N PHE A 351 -9.61 8.39 22.68
CA PHE A 351 -9.90 7.95 24.05
C PHE A 351 -8.79 7.03 24.56
N ASP A 352 -8.56 6.99 25.88
CA ASP A 352 -7.51 6.17 26.51
C ASP A 352 -6.11 6.40 25.88
N ARG A 353 -5.71 7.67 25.81
CA ARG A 353 -4.45 8.09 25.18
C ARG A 353 -3.24 7.76 26.05
N GLY A 354 -2.18 7.25 25.42
CA GLY A 354 -0.89 7.06 26.06
C GLY A 354 0.02 6.15 25.23
N HIS A 355 1.33 6.18 25.47
CA HIS A 355 2.23 5.18 24.89
C HIS A 355 1.93 3.81 25.49
N GLY A 356 1.74 2.79 24.65
CA GLY A 356 1.39 1.43 25.06
C GLY A 356 -0.11 1.21 25.30
N HIS A 357 -0.94 2.21 25.07
CA HIS A 357 -2.40 2.12 25.22
C HIS A 357 -3.07 1.93 23.84
N SER A 358 -3.85 2.93 23.44
CA SER A 358 -4.58 2.95 22.18
C SER A 358 -4.04 4.01 21.21
N TYR A 359 -4.21 3.72 19.92
CA TYR A 359 -3.74 4.54 18.81
C TYR A 359 -4.83 4.71 17.78
N ARG A 360 -4.95 5.92 17.22
CA ARG A 360 -5.85 6.18 16.09
C ARG A 360 -5.14 5.85 14.79
N ILE A 361 -5.88 5.34 13.81
CA ILE A 361 -5.40 5.15 12.44
C ILE A 361 -6.39 5.84 11.51
N ALA A 362 -5.91 6.83 10.75
CA ALA A 362 -6.70 7.61 9.81
C ALA A 362 -6.16 7.43 8.39
N ARG A 363 -7.06 7.20 7.43
CA ARG A 363 -6.69 7.11 6.01
C ARG A 363 -6.85 8.46 5.34
N ASN A 364 -5.84 8.88 4.58
CA ASN A 364 -5.80 10.13 3.82
C ASN A 364 -6.13 11.40 4.65
N ALA A 365 -5.96 11.35 5.97
CA ALA A 365 -6.25 12.44 6.89
C ALA A 365 -5.42 12.26 8.16
N TYR A 366 -5.30 13.34 8.95
CA TYR A 366 -4.68 13.28 10.28
C TYR A 366 -5.66 12.80 11.36
N GLU A 367 -6.96 12.99 11.12
CA GLU A 367 -8.03 12.67 12.06
C GLU A 367 -9.19 11.95 11.35
N ALA A 368 -10.18 11.51 12.13
CA ALA A 368 -11.38 10.87 11.64
C ALA A 368 -12.19 11.85 10.79
N GLY A 369 -12.67 11.36 9.64
CA GLY A 369 -13.45 12.13 8.69
C GLY A 369 -14.97 12.06 8.94
N PRO A 370 -15.78 12.05 7.86
CA PRO A 370 -17.23 11.92 7.95
C PRO A 370 -17.67 10.66 8.71
N VAL A 371 -18.72 10.79 9.51
CA VAL A 371 -19.19 9.75 10.44
C VAL A 371 -19.73 8.55 9.67
N ARG A 372 -19.11 7.38 9.88
CA ARG A 372 -19.57 6.11 9.32
C ARG A 372 -20.61 5.44 10.20
N LYS A 373 -21.55 4.73 9.57
CA LYS A 373 -22.55 3.89 10.23
C LYS A 373 -21.88 2.62 10.76
N VAL A 374 -21.52 2.64 12.03
CA VAL A 374 -20.90 1.52 12.76
C VAL A 374 -21.71 1.18 14.03
N PRO A 375 -21.62 -0.06 14.54
CA PRO A 375 -22.17 -0.43 15.85
C PRO A 375 -21.55 0.39 16.98
N ASP A 376 -22.18 0.38 18.15
CA ASP A 376 -21.74 1.09 19.34
C ASP A 376 -21.03 0.18 20.37
N ASP A 377 -20.72 -1.05 20.00
CA ASP A 377 -20.06 -2.05 20.85
C ASP A 377 -18.67 -1.59 21.33
N ARG A 378 -17.83 -1.08 20.43
CA ARG A 378 -16.51 -0.53 20.79
C ARG A 378 -16.63 0.71 21.68
N LEU A 379 -17.65 1.54 21.44
CA LEU A 379 -17.92 2.69 22.31
C LEU A 379 -18.31 2.25 23.73
N LYS A 380 -19.14 1.21 23.86
CA LYS A 380 -19.52 0.63 25.16
C LYS A 380 -18.32 0.07 25.91
N MET A 381 -17.32 -0.46 25.20
CA MET A 381 -16.08 -0.97 25.82
C MET A 381 -15.21 0.14 26.43
N LEU A 382 -15.35 1.39 25.99
CA LEU A 382 -14.57 2.52 26.51
C LEU A 382 -15.11 3.08 27.83
N ASP A 383 -16.33 2.70 28.24
CA ASP A 383 -16.98 3.15 29.47
C ASP A 383 -16.92 4.68 29.69
N LEU A 384 -17.17 5.44 28.62
CA LEU A 384 -17.06 6.90 28.64
C LEU A 384 -18.26 7.54 29.35
N GLU A 385 -17.97 8.47 30.26
CA GLU A 385 -18.98 9.37 30.80
C GLU A 385 -19.34 10.45 29.76
N ILE A 386 -20.59 10.45 29.31
CA ILE A 386 -21.12 11.41 28.32
C ILE A 386 -22.18 12.27 29.00
N HIS A 387 -21.82 13.48 29.38
CA HIS A 387 -22.74 14.43 30.03
C HIS A 387 -23.75 15.00 29.02
N PRO A 388 -24.98 15.38 29.46
CA PRO A 388 -25.90 16.15 28.63
C PRO A 388 -25.27 17.46 28.14
N TRP A 389 -25.72 17.97 26.99
CA TRP A 389 -25.29 19.28 26.51
C TRP A 389 -25.64 20.39 27.51
N ARG A 390 -24.66 21.22 27.84
CA ARG A 390 -24.80 22.44 28.62
C ARG A 390 -25.11 23.59 27.66
N LYS A 391 -26.20 24.30 27.94
CA LYS A 391 -26.74 25.37 27.09
C LYS A 391 -26.59 26.77 27.72
N GLY A 392 -25.65 26.91 28.64
CA GLY A 392 -25.36 28.14 29.37
C GLY A 392 -23.85 28.33 29.51
N GLY A 393 -23.46 29.27 30.36
CA GLY A 393 -22.08 29.69 30.52
C GLY A 393 -21.81 31.03 29.85
N ARG A 394 -20.74 31.70 30.28
CA ARG A 394 -20.37 33.02 29.77
C ARG A 394 -19.08 33.00 28.96
N ASN A 395 -18.10 32.18 29.31
CA ASN A 395 -16.75 32.30 28.78
C ASN A 395 -16.54 31.48 27.50
N ILE A 396 -15.70 31.97 26.60
CA ILE A 396 -15.21 31.22 25.45
C ILE A 396 -13.81 30.71 25.79
N VAL A 397 -13.65 29.39 25.86
CA VAL A 397 -12.36 28.77 26.16
C VAL A 397 -11.63 28.48 24.85
N VAL A 398 -10.53 29.16 24.59
CA VAL A 398 -9.72 29.00 23.37
C VAL A 398 -8.49 28.15 23.70
N CYS A 399 -8.36 27.00 23.04
CA CYS A 399 -7.23 26.09 23.17
C CYS A 399 -6.37 26.15 21.89
N PRO A 400 -5.29 26.94 21.85
CA PRO A 400 -4.44 27.05 20.67
C PRO A 400 -3.69 25.75 20.35
N PRO A 401 -3.34 25.51 19.07
CA PRO A 401 -2.40 24.46 18.71
C PRO A 401 -1.02 24.73 19.33
N THR A 402 -0.24 23.67 19.53
CA THR A 402 1.20 23.82 19.88
C THR A 402 1.97 24.30 18.66
N GLU A 403 3.12 24.96 18.86
CA GLU A 403 4.00 25.44 17.77
C GLU A 403 4.33 24.35 16.72
N PHE A 404 4.67 23.13 17.16
CA PHE A 404 4.94 22.01 16.23
C PHE A 404 3.74 21.63 15.36
N PHE A 405 2.54 21.67 15.93
CA PHE A 405 1.32 21.40 15.19
C PHE A 405 1.05 22.55 14.22
N ALA A 406 1.19 23.79 14.68
CA ALA A 406 0.95 24.97 13.86
C ALA A 406 1.86 25.00 12.62
N ALA A 407 3.16 24.72 12.79
CA ALA A 407 4.11 24.62 11.68
C ALA A 407 3.79 23.45 10.73
N ALA A 408 3.44 22.27 11.26
CA ALA A 408 3.13 21.09 10.43
C ALA A 408 1.82 21.23 9.64
N HIS A 409 0.91 22.11 10.08
CA HIS A 409 -0.41 22.33 9.47
C HIS A 409 -0.54 23.70 8.79
N GLY A 410 0.51 24.53 8.77
CA GLY A 410 0.49 25.87 8.19
C GLY A 410 -0.54 26.80 8.83
N CYS A 411 -0.62 26.79 10.17
CA CYS A 411 -1.58 27.59 10.95
C CYS A 411 -0.91 28.35 12.11
N GLU A 412 0.26 28.92 11.88
CA GLU A 412 1.07 29.66 12.85
C GLU A 412 0.36 30.90 13.42
N ASP A 413 -0.48 31.57 12.62
CA ASP A 413 -1.25 32.76 13.01
C ASP A 413 -2.63 32.43 13.59
N TRP A 414 -2.94 31.14 13.79
CA TRP A 414 -4.29 30.68 14.12
C TRP A 414 -4.88 31.35 15.36
N LEU A 415 -4.08 31.53 16.41
CA LEU A 415 -4.55 32.12 17.67
C LEU A 415 -4.97 33.57 17.46
N ASP A 416 -4.12 34.38 16.83
CA ASP A 416 -4.38 35.81 16.63
C ASP A 416 -5.59 36.03 15.72
N THR A 417 -5.66 35.30 14.60
CA THR A 417 -6.79 35.33 13.67
C THR A 417 -8.10 34.90 14.35
N THR A 418 -8.05 33.84 15.18
CA THR A 418 -9.22 33.37 15.95
C THR A 418 -9.67 34.40 16.98
N LEU A 419 -8.75 34.97 17.76
CA LEU A 419 -9.07 35.98 18.77
C LEU A 419 -9.64 37.25 18.16
N HIS A 420 -9.08 37.69 17.02
CA HIS A 420 -9.61 38.83 16.29
C HIS A 420 -11.06 38.57 15.86
N ARG A 421 -11.33 37.40 15.24
CA ARG A 421 -12.69 37.06 14.82
C ARG A 421 -13.66 36.97 15.99
N LEU A 422 -13.29 36.30 17.08
CA LEU A 422 -14.15 36.17 18.26
C LEU A 422 -14.53 37.53 18.83
N ARG A 423 -13.59 38.49 18.93
CA ARG A 423 -13.87 39.84 19.43
C ARG A 423 -14.84 40.64 18.55
N VAL A 424 -14.99 40.28 17.28
CA VAL A 424 -16.00 40.86 16.37
C VAL A 424 -17.37 40.24 16.60
N GLU A 425 -17.43 38.94 16.88
CA GLU A 425 -18.67 38.17 16.93
C GLU A 425 -19.35 38.15 18.31
N THR A 426 -18.63 38.50 19.37
CA THR A 426 -19.14 38.39 20.75
C THR A 426 -18.49 39.36 21.73
N ASP A 427 -19.22 39.70 22.80
CA ASP A 427 -18.73 40.41 23.98
C ASP A 427 -18.37 39.48 25.14
N ARG A 428 -18.45 38.16 24.93
CA ARG A 428 -18.13 37.16 25.96
C ARG A 428 -16.64 37.18 26.33
N PRO A 429 -16.30 36.97 27.62
CA PRO A 429 -14.90 36.84 28.03
C PRO A 429 -14.22 35.67 27.32
N ILE A 430 -13.01 35.91 26.82
CA ILE A 430 -12.18 34.89 26.17
C ILE A 430 -11.10 34.42 27.14
N ILE A 431 -11.04 33.11 27.39
CA ILE A 431 -10.04 32.46 28.24
C ILE A 431 -9.14 31.62 27.36
N ILE A 432 -7.86 31.98 27.27
CA ILE A 432 -6.86 31.19 26.54
C ILE A 432 -6.35 30.08 27.46
N ARG A 433 -6.40 28.84 26.99
CA ARG A 433 -5.95 27.65 27.71
C ARG A 433 -4.93 26.88 26.89
N GLU A 434 -3.66 27.15 27.16
CA GLU A 434 -2.54 26.48 26.48
C GLU A 434 -2.38 25.03 26.96
N LYS A 435 -1.62 24.25 26.17
CA LYS A 435 -1.21 22.91 26.58
C LYS A 435 -0.23 23.04 27.75
N PRO A 436 -0.45 22.37 28.89
CA PRO A 436 0.41 22.51 30.05
C PRO A 436 1.83 22.05 29.74
N ARG A 437 2.82 22.83 30.16
CA ARG A 437 4.23 22.43 30.10
C ARG A 437 4.60 21.63 31.33
N GLN A 438 5.62 20.80 31.21
CA GLN A 438 6.05 19.95 32.32
C GLN A 438 6.48 20.81 33.52
N GLY A 439 5.89 20.56 34.69
CA GLY A 439 6.19 21.29 35.93
C GLY A 439 5.36 22.56 36.15
N GLU A 440 4.50 22.96 35.20
CA GLU A 440 3.62 24.12 35.38
C GLU A 440 2.29 23.72 36.03
N PRO A 441 1.71 24.58 36.90
CA PRO A 441 0.35 24.41 37.39
C PRO A 441 -0.63 24.37 36.22
N TRP A 442 -1.57 23.43 36.22
CA TRP A 442 -2.55 23.31 35.15
C TRP A 442 -3.97 23.18 35.71
N VAL A 443 -4.92 23.78 34.99
CA VAL A 443 -6.35 23.70 35.33
C VAL A 443 -6.96 22.48 34.61
N PRO A 444 -7.55 21.53 35.35
CA PRO A 444 -8.28 20.40 34.77
C PRO A 444 -9.36 20.87 33.80
N LEU A 445 -9.55 20.13 32.71
CA LEU A 445 -10.50 20.52 31.67
C LEU A 445 -11.93 20.72 32.21
N PRO A 446 -12.51 19.85 33.06
CA PRO A 446 -13.84 20.09 33.64
C PRO A 446 -13.95 21.42 34.39
N GLN A 447 -12.90 21.81 35.12
CA GLN A 447 -12.86 23.08 35.84
C GLN A 447 -12.77 24.26 34.88
N ALA A 448 -11.92 24.18 33.85
CA ALA A 448 -11.80 25.22 32.83
C ALA A 448 -13.12 25.40 32.04
N LEU A 449 -13.91 24.33 31.90
CA LEU A 449 -15.18 24.35 31.19
C LEU A 449 -16.38 24.71 32.09
N ALA A 450 -16.21 24.89 33.40
CA ALA A 450 -17.34 25.01 34.34
C ALA A 450 -18.37 26.09 33.93
N ASP A 451 -17.89 27.26 33.49
CA ASP A 451 -18.70 28.40 32.99
C ASP A 451 -18.48 28.67 31.48
N ALA A 452 -18.06 27.65 30.72
CA ALA A 452 -17.81 27.80 29.29
C ALA A 452 -19.12 27.78 28.50
N HIS A 453 -19.33 28.84 27.72
CA HIS A 453 -20.34 28.91 26.67
C HIS A 453 -19.97 27.98 25.50
N ALA A 454 -18.70 27.98 25.11
CA ALA A 454 -18.15 27.14 24.07
C ALA A 454 -16.64 26.95 24.24
N LEU A 455 -16.11 25.86 23.66
CA LEU A 455 -14.67 25.68 23.47
C LEU A 455 -14.30 25.88 22.00
N VAL A 456 -13.21 26.59 21.74
CA VAL A 456 -12.67 26.87 20.41
C VAL A 456 -11.26 26.28 20.31
N THR A 457 -10.99 25.48 19.28
CA THR A 457 -9.64 24.92 19.02
C THR A 457 -9.50 24.57 17.53
N HIS A 458 -8.29 24.35 17.02
CA HIS A 458 -8.13 23.93 15.62
C HIS A 458 -8.60 22.48 15.41
N SER A 459 -7.87 21.49 15.94
CA SER A 459 -8.19 20.07 15.81
C SER A 459 -7.73 19.24 17.01
N SER A 460 -7.69 19.83 18.20
CA SER A 460 -7.21 19.12 19.39
C SER A 460 -8.26 18.13 19.93
N ASN A 461 -7.81 16.98 20.46
CA ASN A 461 -8.66 16.04 21.20
C ASN A 461 -9.39 16.69 22.40
N VAL A 462 -8.94 17.86 22.87
CA VAL A 462 -9.68 18.65 23.88
C VAL A 462 -11.11 18.98 23.41
N ALA A 463 -11.36 19.08 22.10
CA ALA A 463 -12.71 19.27 21.57
C ALA A 463 -13.58 18.02 21.77
N ILE A 464 -12.99 16.83 21.64
CA ILE A 464 -13.70 15.56 21.88
C ILE A 464 -14.05 15.45 23.36
N GLU A 465 -13.08 15.69 24.24
CA GLU A 465 -13.29 15.68 25.70
C GLU A 465 -14.34 16.72 26.13
N ALA A 466 -14.26 17.95 25.60
CA ALA A 466 -15.22 19.01 25.90
C ALA A 466 -16.63 18.65 25.41
N ALA A 467 -16.75 18.04 24.24
CA ALA A 467 -18.01 17.55 23.73
C ALA A 467 -18.58 16.41 24.61
N CYS A 468 -17.77 15.48 25.12
CA CYS A 468 -18.20 14.47 26.10
C CYS A 468 -18.69 15.11 27.40
N LEU A 469 -18.01 16.16 27.88
CA LEU A 469 -18.39 16.99 29.03
C LEU A 469 -19.59 17.92 28.76
N GLY A 470 -20.22 17.80 27.59
CA GLY A 470 -21.43 18.55 27.23
C GLY A 470 -21.18 20.00 26.85
N THR A 471 -19.95 20.39 26.51
CA THR A 471 -19.64 21.77 26.05
C THR A 471 -19.64 21.81 24.53
N PRO A 472 -20.40 22.71 23.88
CA PRO A 472 -20.35 22.84 22.44
C PRO A 472 -18.96 23.30 21.99
N VAL A 473 -18.53 22.84 20.82
CA VAL A 473 -17.17 23.10 20.31
C VAL A 473 -17.19 23.77 18.95
N PHE A 474 -16.21 24.63 18.72
CA PHE A 474 -15.93 25.28 17.45
C PHE A 474 -14.53 24.86 17.01
N VAL A 475 -14.45 24.25 15.82
CA VAL A 475 -13.25 23.55 15.36
C VAL A 475 -12.96 23.82 13.89
N ALA A 476 -11.73 23.57 13.45
CA ALA A 476 -11.41 23.57 12.03
C ALA A 476 -12.16 22.45 11.30
N PRO A 477 -12.44 22.59 9.99
CA PRO A 477 -13.08 21.54 9.19
C PRO A 477 -12.35 20.18 9.20
N THR A 478 -11.04 20.20 9.45
CA THR A 478 -10.19 19.01 9.51
C THR A 478 -10.25 18.27 10.84
N SER A 479 -10.95 18.79 11.85
CA SER A 479 -11.02 18.15 13.17
C SER A 479 -11.96 16.95 13.18
N ALA A 480 -11.59 15.89 13.91
CA ALA A 480 -12.45 14.78 14.27
C ALA A 480 -13.74 15.21 14.98
N ALA A 481 -13.77 16.40 15.62
CA ALA A 481 -14.97 16.94 16.26
C ALA A 481 -15.86 17.76 15.31
N ALA A 482 -15.44 18.02 14.07
CA ALA A 482 -16.23 18.80 13.09
C ALA A 482 -17.65 18.26 12.82
N PRO A 483 -17.92 16.93 12.86
CA PRO A 483 -19.28 16.41 12.70
C PRO A 483 -20.25 16.84 13.81
N ILE A 484 -19.76 17.19 15.00
CA ILE A 484 -20.60 17.60 16.14
C ILE A 484 -20.40 19.06 16.58
N GLY A 485 -19.25 19.66 16.26
CA GLY A 485 -18.89 21.05 16.53
C GLY A 485 -19.16 21.96 15.34
N LEU A 486 -19.11 23.28 15.49
CA LEU A 486 -19.25 24.24 14.37
C LEU A 486 -17.89 24.60 13.76
N THR A 487 -17.85 24.79 12.44
CA THR A 487 -16.62 25.22 11.73
C THR A 487 -16.64 26.70 11.35
N ASP A 488 -17.73 27.39 11.66
CA ASP A 488 -17.91 28.82 11.45
C ASP A 488 -17.99 29.54 12.80
N LEU A 489 -17.00 30.40 13.08
CA LEU A 489 -16.95 31.20 14.30
C LEU A 489 -18.00 32.31 14.33
N GLY A 490 -18.56 32.72 13.19
CA GLY A 490 -19.70 33.66 13.14
C GLY A 490 -20.95 33.12 13.85
N MET A 491 -21.00 31.81 14.10
CA MET A 491 -22.08 31.16 14.81
C MET A 491 -21.80 30.99 16.32
N ILE A 492 -20.78 31.66 16.88
CA ILE A 492 -20.36 31.48 18.28
C ILE A 492 -21.51 31.72 19.28
N GLU A 493 -22.40 32.67 19.00
CA GLU A 493 -23.58 32.94 19.84
C GLU A 493 -24.75 31.96 19.65
N ARG A 494 -24.65 31.07 18.67
CA ARG A 494 -25.69 30.07 18.34
C ARG A 494 -25.09 28.67 18.20
N PRO A 495 -24.53 28.08 19.28
CA PRO A 495 -23.94 26.75 19.21
C PRO A 495 -24.95 25.67 18.83
N ARG A 496 -24.46 24.56 18.27
CA ARG A 496 -25.27 23.38 17.95
C ARG A 496 -25.09 22.27 18.98
N TYR A 497 -26.14 21.45 19.13
CA TYR A 497 -26.23 20.40 20.14
C TYR A 497 -26.66 19.04 19.54
N PRO A 498 -25.92 18.49 18.56
CA PRO A 498 -26.31 17.26 17.87
C PRO A 498 -26.23 16.02 18.76
N LYS A 499 -26.84 14.91 18.31
CA LYS A 499 -26.63 13.60 18.95
C LYS A 499 -25.17 13.17 18.73
N ARG A 500 -24.51 12.72 19.80
CA ARG A 500 -23.08 12.35 19.79
C ARG A 500 -22.82 10.85 19.55
N GLN A 501 -23.82 9.99 19.76
CA GLN A 501 -23.62 8.53 19.81
C GLN A 501 -22.96 7.94 18.55
N GLY A 502 -23.49 8.25 17.36
CA GLY A 502 -22.93 7.72 16.10
C GLY A 502 -21.51 8.25 15.83
N TRP A 503 -21.24 9.50 16.18
CA TRP A 503 -19.91 10.10 16.08
C TRP A 503 -18.91 9.45 17.05
N LEU A 504 -19.27 9.29 18.32
CA LEU A 504 -18.42 8.61 19.31
C LEU A 504 -18.16 7.15 18.93
N ALA A 505 -19.17 6.45 18.39
CA ALA A 505 -19.00 5.09 17.88
C ALA A 505 -18.02 5.06 16.69
N HIS A 506 -18.12 6.02 15.76
CA HIS A 506 -17.18 6.14 14.65
C HIS A 506 -15.74 6.37 15.15
N LEU A 507 -15.52 7.25 16.12
CA LEU A 507 -14.21 7.47 16.72
C LEU A 507 -13.66 6.22 17.42
N ALA A 508 -14.51 5.49 18.16
CA ALA A 508 -14.13 4.23 18.81
C ALA A 508 -13.74 3.13 17.81
N TYR A 509 -14.30 3.14 16.61
CA TYR A 509 -13.91 2.26 15.50
C TYR A 509 -12.68 2.74 14.72
N GLY A 510 -12.21 3.97 14.95
CA GLY A 510 -11.00 4.54 14.34
C GLY A 510 -9.76 4.49 15.25
N GLN A 511 -9.86 3.83 16.42
CA GLN A 511 -8.76 3.61 17.35
C GLN A 511 -8.66 2.16 17.80
N PHE A 512 -7.43 1.74 18.07
CA PHE A 512 -7.08 0.34 18.32
C PHE A 512 -6.04 0.23 19.42
N THR A 513 -6.13 -0.82 20.23
CA THR A 513 -5.07 -1.13 21.20
C THR A 513 -3.83 -1.63 20.45
N LEU A 514 -2.66 -1.61 21.11
CA LEU A 514 -1.46 -2.19 20.52
C LEU A 514 -1.64 -3.67 20.14
N GLU A 515 -2.37 -4.44 20.96
CA GLU A 515 -2.69 -5.85 20.68
C GLU A 515 -3.54 -6.03 19.41
N GLU A 516 -4.53 -5.16 19.19
CA GLU A 516 -5.33 -5.18 17.96
C GLU A 516 -4.51 -4.81 16.73
N ILE A 517 -3.51 -3.93 16.88
CA ILE A 517 -2.58 -3.58 15.82
C ILE A 517 -1.66 -4.76 15.50
N THR A 518 -0.99 -5.33 16.52
CA THR A 518 -0.05 -6.46 16.36
C THR A 518 -0.71 -7.72 15.80
N SER A 519 -1.99 -7.95 16.09
CA SER A 519 -2.73 -9.13 15.59
C SER A 519 -3.29 -8.96 14.17
N GLY A 520 -3.21 -7.77 13.57
CA GLY A 520 -3.81 -7.46 12.28
C GLY A 520 -5.31 -7.10 12.35
N LYS A 521 -5.96 -7.30 13.50
CA LYS A 521 -7.38 -6.97 13.69
C LYS A 521 -7.71 -5.50 13.43
N ALA A 522 -6.78 -4.59 13.75
CA ALA A 522 -6.93 -3.17 13.44
C ALA A 522 -7.10 -2.91 11.94
N TRP A 523 -6.32 -3.61 11.11
CA TRP A 523 -6.40 -3.52 9.65
C TRP A 523 -7.74 -4.06 9.13
N ASP A 524 -8.16 -5.23 9.62
CA ASP A 524 -9.44 -5.84 9.23
C ASP A 524 -10.62 -4.91 9.56
N LEU A 525 -10.62 -4.33 10.76
CA LEU A 525 -11.65 -3.38 11.19
C LEU A 525 -11.63 -2.10 10.36
N LEU A 526 -10.45 -1.58 10.01
CA LEU A 526 -10.30 -0.40 9.17
C LEU A 526 -10.87 -0.65 7.77
N MET A 527 -10.50 -1.77 7.13
CA MET A 527 -11.01 -2.16 5.81
C MET A 527 -12.51 -2.45 5.84
N TRP A 528 -12.99 -3.10 6.90
CA TRP A 528 -14.41 -3.29 7.13
C TRP A 528 -15.14 -1.95 7.28
N GLN A 529 -14.55 -0.97 7.97
CA GLN A 529 -15.12 0.37 8.14
C GLN A 529 -15.28 1.06 6.78
N GLU A 530 -14.34 0.87 5.86
CA GLU A 530 -14.40 1.42 4.49
C GLU A 530 -15.63 0.95 3.71
N THR A 531 -16.17 -0.23 4.02
CA THR A 531 -17.42 -0.75 3.42
C THR A 531 -18.69 -0.11 3.98
N ARG A 532 -18.59 0.66 5.08
CA ARG A 532 -19.75 1.25 5.76
C ARG A 532 -20.13 2.60 5.16
N GLY A 533 -21.43 2.80 4.94
CA GLY A 533 -21.98 4.09 4.51
C GLY A 533 -21.88 5.16 5.61
N PHE A 534 -22.14 6.41 5.23
CA PHE A 534 -22.09 7.56 6.14
C PHE A 534 -23.46 7.83 6.79
N VAL A 535 -23.43 8.54 7.94
CA VAL A 535 -24.63 8.98 8.69
C VAL A 535 -25.33 10.13 8.00
#